data_AF-A0A2H6AAV4-F1
#
_entry.id   AF-A0A2H6AAV4-F1
#
_cell.length_a   1.000
_cell.length_b   1.000
_cell.length_c   1.000
_cell.angle_alpha   90.00
_cell.angle_beta   90.00
_cell.angle_gamma   90.00
#
_symmetry.space_group_name_H-M   'P 1'
#
loop_
_entity.id
_entity.type
_entity.pdbx_description
1 polymer ?
#
loop_
_entity_poly.entity_id
_entity_poly.type
_entity_poly.pdbx_seq_one_letter_code
_entity_poly.pdbx_strand_id
1 'polypeptide(L)'
;MTRKNGAEKFVDRVSGLRGWKVRLPAGRPLATPAIANGRLFLGGGFGTYEFYALDAVEGHIVWQHHTRDDGPTAAVVEDGLLAYNTESCTLEVLTVEGKSVWRQWLGDPLMSMPAICGGRVYMAYPDSRGDHRHYLACFELRSGKVIWRHPITCDVITAPIIQDGLVYASCMDGTVFCLAADNGERIWQRDMRATSAPTVVAGEVFVSQRHDDPGRGLRERWVRQRYAPPKNVSAQGPAQQRKKDKAVGQQPTQRITETDPETTELSLTEVLYECPEFCAHLDLDTKRQTAEYRQYMVMDTLVGFSVGPAAAKFSRVGKHLGVDRVSAAWGFQGSRPCVYQGRLYAASGRYLRCLPLHDGKANKPLWQFDLYRDADIASARFVPTATPPVVLHDHVFIGTVAGDLFCIHADTGEVLWRVQVGEPISYQPAVAYGRVYVPTASGSLYAIETGSGGDDGWYMWGANAAHTNAVEGQFERSHVPQCPPAPPDVQFGLESLLEAGLARLFRSGDRGPDEEFEEQLAPKRERNLLNAHAHTP
;
A
#
# COMPACT_ATOMS: atom_id res chain seq x y z
N MET A 1 15.80 -19.40 27.07
CA MET A 1 15.60 -20.28 25.90
C MET A 1 15.29 -19.40 24.69
N THR A 2 16.29 -19.06 23.91
CA THR A 2 16.18 -18.30 22.65
C THR A 2 15.51 -19.17 21.60
N ARG A 3 14.18 -19.02 21.41
CA ARG A 3 13.52 -19.59 20.23
C ARG A 3 14.19 -18.99 18.99
N LYS A 4 14.62 -19.85 18.06
CA LYS A 4 15.18 -19.43 16.78
C LYS A 4 14.17 -18.49 16.11
N ASN A 5 14.58 -17.28 15.75
CA ASN A 5 13.84 -16.31 14.93
C ASN A 5 13.71 -16.82 13.47
N GLY A 6 13.26 -18.06 13.27
CA GLY A 6 13.12 -18.68 11.97
C GLY A 6 11.65 -18.91 11.66
N ALA A 7 11.29 -18.81 10.38
CA ALA A 7 9.97 -19.23 9.93
C ALA A 7 9.75 -20.71 10.24
N GLU A 8 8.53 -21.02 10.66
CA GLU A 8 8.06 -22.37 10.93
C GLU A 8 7.30 -22.89 9.71
N LYS A 9 7.40 -24.20 9.44
CA LYS A 9 6.59 -24.81 8.38
C LYS A 9 5.11 -24.69 8.72
N PHE A 10 4.31 -24.32 7.74
CA PHE A 10 2.87 -24.25 7.83
C PHE A 10 2.24 -25.31 6.93
N VAL A 11 1.22 -26.00 7.45
CA VAL A 11 0.36 -26.90 6.68
C VAL A 11 -1.05 -26.70 7.19
N ASP A 12 -1.95 -26.28 6.30
CA ASP A 12 -3.36 -26.17 6.61
C ASP A 12 -3.98 -27.57 6.75
N ARG A 13 -4.78 -27.77 7.80
CA ARG A 13 -5.31 -29.10 8.13
C ARG A 13 -6.45 -29.55 7.21
N VAL A 14 -7.10 -28.63 6.52
CA VAL A 14 -8.31 -28.90 5.73
C VAL A 14 -7.95 -29.02 4.26
N SER A 15 -7.29 -28.01 3.70
CA SER A 15 -6.86 -27.97 2.31
C SER A 15 -5.58 -28.77 2.05
N GLY A 16 -4.75 -29.01 3.07
CA GLY A 16 -3.44 -29.64 2.93
C GLY A 16 -2.38 -28.73 2.28
N LEU A 17 -2.73 -27.47 1.97
CA LEU A 17 -1.79 -26.50 1.42
C LEU A 17 -0.67 -26.21 2.40
N ARG A 18 0.51 -25.97 1.83
CA ARG A 18 1.78 -25.85 2.56
C ARG A 18 2.33 -24.44 2.46
N GLY A 19 3.31 -24.17 3.29
CA GLY A 19 3.98 -22.88 3.28
C GLY A 19 4.83 -22.69 4.53
N TRP A 20 4.97 -21.44 4.94
CA TRP A 20 5.64 -21.07 6.19
C TRP A 20 4.90 -19.96 6.93
N LYS A 21 5.16 -19.87 8.24
CA LYS A 21 4.69 -18.81 9.12
C LYS A 21 5.87 -18.24 9.90
N VAL A 22 5.96 -16.93 9.99
CA VAL A 22 6.86 -16.24 10.93
C VAL A 22 6.05 -15.29 11.80
N ARG A 23 6.38 -15.22 13.09
CA ARG A 23 5.82 -14.23 14.01
C ARG A 23 6.88 -13.16 14.26
N LEU A 24 6.58 -11.92 13.89
CA LEU A 24 7.49 -10.81 14.15
C LEU A 24 7.49 -10.47 15.65
N PRO A 25 8.64 -10.06 16.22
CA PRO A 25 8.82 -9.93 17.67
C PRO A 25 7.78 -9.03 18.36
N ALA A 26 7.36 -7.95 17.70
CA ALA A 26 6.46 -6.97 18.28
C ALA A 26 5.01 -7.48 18.42
N GLY A 27 4.60 -8.49 17.62
CA GLY A 27 3.24 -9.02 17.68
C GLY A 27 2.15 -7.99 17.35
N ARG A 28 2.46 -7.00 16.51
CA ARG A 28 1.56 -5.89 16.13
C ARG A 28 0.93 -6.12 14.75
N PRO A 29 -0.19 -5.44 14.41
CA PRO A 29 -0.80 -5.57 13.10
C PRO A 29 0.18 -5.26 11.97
N LEU A 30 0.38 -6.21 11.05
CA LEU A 30 1.30 -6.05 9.92
C LEU A 30 0.57 -5.49 8.71
N ALA A 31 1.19 -4.53 8.03
CA ALA A 31 0.71 -4.04 6.75
C ALA A 31 1.08 -5.00 5.60
N THR A 32 0.50 -4.77 4.42
CA THR A 32 0.84 -5.53 3.20
C THR A 32 2.34 -5.48 2.91
N PRO A 33 3.03 -6.63 2.76
CA PRO A 33 4.44 -6.64 2.39
C PRO A 33 4.63 -6.21 0.93
N ALA A 34 5.73 -5.53 0.66
CA ALA A 34 6.20 -5.32 -0.71
C ALA A 34 7.20 -6.41 -1.10
N ILE A 35 7.21 -6.81 -2.35
CA ILE A 35 8.02 -7.92 -2.86
C ILE A 35 8.94 -7.39 -3.95
N ALA A 36 10.24 -7.61 -3.78
CA ALA A 36 11.22 -7.35 -4.84
C ALA A 36 12.48 -8.20 -4.60
N ASN A 37 13.10 -8.66 -5.69
CA ASN A 37 14.38 -9.41 -5.66
C ASN A 37 14.37 -10.61 -4.69
N GLY A 38 13.27 -11.38 -4.67
CA GLY A 38 13.14 -12.54 -3.78
C GLY A 38 13.01 -12.20 -2.29
N ARG A 39 12.74 -10.94 -1.94
CA ARG A 39 12.56 -10.47 -0.56
C ARG A 39 11.20 -9.86 -0.35
N LEU A 40 10.73 -9.93 0.89
CA LEU A 40 9.54 -9.25 1.41
C LEU A 40 9.99 -8.09 2.29
N PHE A 41 9.42 -6.91 2.10
CA PHE A 41 9.70 -5.70 2.87
C PHE A 41 8.44 -5.27 3.61
N LEU A 42 8.52 -5.16 4.93
CA LEU A 42 7.38 -4.79 5.77
C LEU A 42 7.81 -4.20 7.12
N GLY A 43 6.97 -3.31 7.62
CA GLY A 43 7.04 -2.82 9.00
C GLY A 43 6.79 -3.92 10.04
N GLY A 44 7.30 -3.71 11.26
CA GLY A 44 6.99 -4.52 12.44
C GLY A 44 5.56 -4.36 12.96
N GLY A 45 4.82 -3.42 12.37
CA GLY A 45 3.42 -3.12 12.63
C GLY A 45 3.19 -1.78 13.34
N PHE A 46 1.92 -1.48 13.61
CA PHE A 46 1.52 -0.23 14.26
C PHE A 46 2.21 -0.03 15.63
N GLY A 47 2.78 1.16 15.86
CA GLY A 47 3.49 1.52 17.09
C GLY A 47 4.83 0.83 17.28
N THR A 48 5.44 0.31 16.20
CA THR A 48 6.75 -0.34 16.22
C THR A 48 7.78 0.49 15.45
N TYR A 49 9.05 0.38 15.84
CA TYR A 49 10.16 1.12 15.20
C TYR A 49 10.98 0.21 14.28
N GLU A 50 10.48 -0.98 14.00
CA GLU A 50 11.19 -1.98 13.24
C GLU A 50 10.65 -2.05 11.82
N PHE A 51 11.56 -2.18 10.87
CA PHE A 51 11.26 -2.48 9.48
C PHE A 51 12.14 -3.66 9.06
N TYR A 52 11.58 -4.62 8.34
CA TYR A 52 12.25 -5.90 8.06
C TYR A 52 12.33 -6.16 6.56
N ALA A 53 13.41 -6.83 6.16
CA ALA A 53 13.40 -7.66 4.95
C ALA A 53 13.48 -9.13 5.31
N LEU A 54 12.62 -9.93 4.70
CA LEU A 54 12.57 -11.38 4.85
C LEU A 54 12.85 -12.04 3.50
N ASP A 55 13.42 -13.23 3.53
CA ASP A 55 13.48 -14.09 2.34
C ASP A 55 12.06 -14.53 1.96
N ALA A 56 11.67 -14.34 0.70
CA ALA A 56 10.32 -14.62 0.25
C ALA A 56 9.99 -16.12 0.16
N VAL A 57 11.00 -16.99 0.08
CA VAL A 57 10.83 -18.44 -0.05
C VAL A 57 10.93 -19.12 1.31
N GLU A 58 11.85 -18.69 2.16
CA GLU A 58 12.13 -19.32 3.44
C GLU A 58 11.54 -18.57 4.64
N GLY A 59 11.18 -17.30 4.50
CA GLY A 59 10.55 -16.49 5.56
C GLY A 59 11.48 -16.07 6.68
N HIS A 60 12.80 -16.31 6.58
CA HIS A 60 13.76 -15.85 7.58
C HIS A 60 14.08 -14.37 7.40
N ILE A 61 14.32 -13.66 8.51
CA ILE A 61 14.71 -12.25 8.48
C ILE A 61 16.13 -12.14 7.91
N VAL A 62 16.26 -11.41 6.80
CA VAL A 62 17.54 -11.11 6.13
C VAL A 62 18.21 -9.92 6.78
N TRP A 63 17.46 -8.85 6.99
CA TRP A 63 17.92 -7.66 7.71
C TRP A 63 16.78 -6.98 8.45
N GLN A 64 17.14 -6.15 9.43
CA GLN A 64 16.24 -5.29 10.18
C GLN A 64 16.79 -3.86 10.17
N HIS A 65 15.91 -2.89 9.96
CA HIS A 65 16.17 -1.46 10.05
C HIS A 65 15.36 -0.87 11.21
N HIS A 66 15.97 0.05 11.95
CA HIS A 66 15.28 0.79 13.00
C HIS A 66 14.87 2.16 12.46
N THR A 67 13.56 2.39 12.38
CA THR A 67 12.96 3.65 11.93
C THR A 67 13.17 4.74 12.98
N ARG A 68 13.09 6.03 12.60
CA ARG A 68 13.17 7.13 13.60
C ARG A 68 11.85 7.40 14.30
N ASP A 69 10.77 6.83 13.78
CA ASP A 69 9.40 7.09 14.16
C ASP A 69 8.61 5.81 13.90
N ASP A 70 7.55 5.60 14.68
CA ASP A 70 6.87 4.31 14.73
C ASP A 70 5.81 4.12 13.66
N GLY A 71 5.27 2.90 13.60
CA GLY A 71 4.15 2.54 12.72
C GLY A 71 4.46 2.68 11.22
N PRO A 72 5.60 2.13 10.72
CA PRO A 72 5.88 2.13 9.30
C PRO A 72 4.72 1.50 8.51
N THR A 73 4.22 2.22 7.50
CA THR A 73 3.14 1.78 6.61
C THR A 73 3.57 0.63 5.69
N ALA A 74 2.64 0.13 4.87
CA ALA A 74 3.03 -0.75 3.77
C ALA A 74 4.05 -0.03 2.88
N ALA A 75 5.11 -0.75 2.51
CA ALA A 75 6.13 -0.20 1.65
C ALA A 75 5.74 -0.33 0.17
N VAL A 76 6.39 0.47 -0.67
CA VAL A 76 6.40 0.35 -2.13
C VAL A 76 7.83 0.27 -2.62
N VAL A 77 8.08 -0.45 -3.72
CA VAL A 77 9.43 -0.67 -4.26
C VAL A 77 9.44 -0.43 -5.76
N GLU A 78 10.38 0.41 -6.23
CA GLU A 78 10.68 0.63 -7.65
C GLU A 78 12.20 0.82 -7.80
N ASP A 79 12.81 0.25 -8.84
CA ASP A 79 14.23 0.46 -9.18
C ASP A 79 15.23 0.24 -8.02
N GLY A 80 14.96 -0.76 -7.17
CA GLY A 80 15.80 -1.12 -6.03
C GLY A 80 15.72 -0.15 -4.84
N LEU A 81 14.79 0.81 -4.89
CA LEU A 81 14.48 1.73 -3.81
C LEU A 81 13.11 1.40 -3.24
N LEU A 82 13.02 1.35 -1.92
CA LEU A 82 11.76 1.17 -1.20
C LEU A 82 11.42 2.44 -0.43
N ALA A 83 10.13 2.78 -0.39
CA ALA A 83 9.62 3.90 0.39
C ALA A 83 8.50 3.42 1.32
N TYR A 84 8.48 3.98 2.53
CA TYR A 84 7.36 3.87 3.47
C TYR A 84 7.21 5.20 4.22
N ASN A 85 6.04 5.39 4.80
CA ASN A 85 5.79 6.48 5.74
C ASN A 85 5.69 5.93 7.17
N THR A 86 5.84 6.77 8.18
CA THR A 86 5.64 6.43 9.59
C THR A 86 4.41 7.15 10.15
N GLU A 87 4.02 6.83 11.37
CA GLU A 87 2.86 7.41 12.05
C GLU A 87 2.96 8.94 12.05
N SER A 88 4.07 9.53 12.49
CA SER A 88 4.33 10.98 12.47
C SER A 88 4.88 11.47 11.11
N CYS A 89 4.34 10.99 10.00
CA CYS A 89 4.65 11.42 8.63
C CYS A 89 6.15 11.53 8.28
N THR A 90 6.99 10.63 8.78
CA THR A 90 8.38 10.54 8.30
C THR A 90 8.43 9.67 7.06
N LEU A 91 8.47 10.30 5.90
CA LEU A 91 8.74 9.62 4.63
C LEU A 91 10.22 9.20 4.61
N GLU A 92 10.48 7.91 4.45
CA GLU A 92 11.82 7.35 4.42
C GLU A 92 12.00 6.48 3.17
N VAL A 93 13.14 6.67 2.49
CA VAL A 93 13.54 5.85 1.34
C VAL A 93 14.80 5.08 1.70
N LEU A 94 14.74 3.77 1.53
CA LEU A 94 15.87 2.86 1.69
C LEU A 94 16.22 2.20 0.35
N THR A 95 17.43 1.65 0.25
CA THR A 95 17.70 0.60 -0.75
C THR A 95 17.12 -0.73 -0.30
N VAL A 96 16.93 -1.68 -1.21
CA VAL A 96 16.48 -3.05 -0.89
C VAL A 96 17.47 -3.86 -0.03
N GLU A 97 18.68 -3.33 0.19
CA GLU A 97 19.67 -3.81 1.18
C GLU A 97 19.51 -3.16 2.56
N GLY A 98 18.50 -2.31 2.77
CA GLY A 98 18.21 -1.66 4.05
C GLY A 98 19.05 -0.43 4.35
N LYS A 99 19.72 0.15 3.34
CA LYS A 99 20.50 1.39 3.53
C LYS A 99 19.61 2.61 3.36
N SER A 100 19.59 3.50 4.34
CA SER A 100 18.89 4.78 4.22
C SER A 100 19.48 5.63 3.10
N VAL A 101 18.63 6.08 2.18
CA VAL A 101 18.99 7.00 1.10
C VAL A 101 18.72 8.42 1.55
N TRP A 102 17.47 8.68 1.95
CA TRP A 102 17.06 9.94 2.58
C TRP A 102 15.81 9.72 3.42
N ARG A 103 15.52 10.70 4.28
CA ARG A 103 14.27 10.78 5.04
C ARG A 103 13.84 12.23 5.19
N GLN A 104 12.54 12.45 5.28
CA GLN A 104 11.98 13.75 5.56
C GLN A 104 10.77 13.62 6.48
N TRP A 105 10.79 14.36 7.59
CA TRP A 105 9.62 14.53 8.44
C TRP A 105 8.71 15.59 7.83
N LEU A 106 7.48 15.22 7.50
CA LEU A 106 6.53 16.07 6.78
C LEU A 106 5.49 16.72 7.69
N GLY A 107 5.17 16.11 8.84
CA GLY A 107 4.21 16.68 9.80
C GLY A 107 3.77 15.71 10.89
N ASP A 108 2.82 16.14 11.72
CA ASP A 108 2.20 15.32 12.77
C ASP A 108 1.17 14.35 12.18
N PRO A 109 0.72 13.32 12.90
CA PRO A 109 0.58 12.01 12.28
C PRO A 109 -0.59 11.92 11.30
N LEU A 110 -0.32 11.24 10.18
CA LEU A 110 -1.24 10.81 9.13
C LEU A 110 -0.81 9.43 8.64
N MET A 111 -1.76 8.74 8.02
CA MET A 111 -1.77 7.29 7.94
C MET A 111 -1.62 6.76 6.52
N SER A 112 -1.63 7.64 5.52
CA SER A 112 -1.44 7.25 4.14
C SER A 112 -0.04 6.64 3.90
N MET A 113 0.04 5.73 2.94
CA MET A 113 1.27 5.15 2.43
C MET A 113 1.69 5.87 1.14
N PRO A 114 3.00 5.90 0.82
CA PRO A 114 3.49 6.54 -0.39
C PRO A 114 3.23 5.67 -1.62
N ALA A 115 3.29 6.30 -2.80
CA ALA A 115 3.35 5.61 -4.09
C ALA A 115 4.61 6.03 -4.84
N ILE A 116 5.16 5.15 -5.68
CA ILE A 116 6.30 5.44 -6.55
C ILE A 116 5.91 5.20 -8.01
N CYS A 117 6.29 6.13 -8.89
CA CYS A 117 6.22 5.95 -10.33
C CYS A 117 7.30 6.78 -11.01
N GLY A 118 8.10 6.14 -11.88
CA GLY A 118 9.02 6.84 -12.77
C GLY A 118 10.07 7.67 -12.03
N GLY A 119 10.62 7.14 -10.94
CA GLY A 119 11.64 7.82 -10.14
C GLY A 119 11.10 8.99 -9.31
N ARG A 120 9.80 9.04 -9.05
CA ARG A 120 9.15 10.02 -8.17
C ARG A 120 8.38 9.31 -7.07
N VAL A 121 8.34 9.90 -5.88
CA VAL A 121 7.51 9.43 -4.76
C VAL A 121 6.40 10.44 -4.47
N TYR A 122 5.19 9.94 -4.25
CA TYR A 122 3.98 10.72 -3.99
C TYR A 122 3.49 10.42 -2.58
N MET A 123 3.28 11.45 -1.77
CA MET A 123 2.93 11.29 -0.37
C MET A 123 2.00 12.41 0.11
N ALA A 124 0.95 12.04 0.84
CA ALA A 124 0.10 13.01 1.53
C ALA A 124 0.64 13.30 2.93
N TYR A 125 0.50 14.55 3.39
CA TYR A 125 0.97 14.94 4.72
C TYR A 125 0.25 16.22 5.19
N PRO A 126 0.17 16.48 6.51
CA PRO A 126 -0.25 17.77 7.02
C PRO A 126 0.98 18.66 7.16
N ASP A 127 0.95 19.88 6.63
CA ASP A 127 2.05 20.84 6.81
C ASP A 127 2.04 21.42 8.22
N SER A 128 2.47 20.62 9.21
CA SER A 128 2.49 20.99 10.63
C SER A 128 3.40 22.17 10.94
N ARG A 129 4.37 22.49 10.08
CA ARG A 129 5.26 23.66 10.24
C ARG A 129 4.80 24.88 9.46
N GLY A 130 3.93 24.69 8.48
CA GLY A 130 3.39 25.75 7.63
C GLY A 130 2.00 26.19 8.08
N ASP A 131 1.04 26.04 7.18
CA ASP A 131 -0.33 26.54 7.37
C ASP A 131 -1.31 25.49 7.92
N HIS A 132 -0.80 24.35 8.40
CA HIS A 132 -1.57 23.25 8.96
C HIS A 132 -2.63 22.67 8.01
N ARG A 133 -2.51 22.92 6.70
CA ARG A 133 -3.34 22.26 5.67
C ARG A 133 -2.74 20.91 5.29
N HIS A 134 -3.56 20.09 4.63
CA HIS A 134 -3.10 18.84 4.07
C HIS A 134 -2.61 19.07 2.66
N TYR A 135 -1.56 18.37 2.28
CA TYR A 135 -0.98 18.41 0.95
C TYR A 135 -0.78 17.00 0.43
N LEU A 136 -0.98 16.84 -0.88
CA LEU A 136 -0.34 15.77 -1.64
C LEU A 136 0.90 16.37 -2.29
N ALA A 137 2.07 15.75 -2.10
CA ALA A 137 3.31 16.21 -2.70
C ALA A 137 3.99 15.13 -3.53
N CYS A 138 4.81 15.59 -4.46
CA CYS A 138 5.67 14.77 -5.29
C CYS A 138 7.11 15.17 -5.00
N PHE A 139 7.96 14.16 -4.79
CA PHE A 139 9.38 14.30 -4.52
C PHE A 139 10.16 13.46 -5.52
N GLU A 140 11.39 13.87 -5.83
CA GLU A 140 12.33 13.02 -6.55
C GLU A 140 12.73 11.82 -5.66
N LEU A 141 12.58 10.59 -6.18
CA LEU A 141 12.77 9.36 -5.41
C LEU A 141 14.19 9.22 -4.85
N ARG A 142 15.21 9.72 -5.55
CA ARG A 142 16.62 9.55 -5.14
C ARG A 142 17.12 10.62 -4.18
N SER A 143 16.58 11.83 -4.25
CA SER A 143 17.10 12.98 -3.49
C SER A 143 16.15 13.48 -2.40
N GLY A 144 14.86 13.15 -2.46
CA GLY A 144 13.83 13.72 -1.59
C GLY A 144 13.51 15.18 -1.93
N LYS A 145 14.01 15.73 -3.03
CA LYS A 145 13.70 17.09 -3.45
C LYS A 145 12.22 17.20 -3.84
N VAL A 146 11.50 18.11 -3.20
CA VAL A 146 10.11 18.44 -3.57
C VAL A 146 10.07 18.96 -5.01
N ILE A 147 9.24 18.34 -5.84
CA ILE A 147 8.94 18.78 -7.20
C ILE A 147 7.73 19.72 -7.16
N TRP A 148 6.64 19.28 -6.52
CA TRP A 148 5.43 20.06 -6.33
C TRP A 148 4.67 19.62 -5.08
N ARG A 149 3.75 20.47 -4.61
CA ARG A 149 2.75 20.13 -3.60
C ARG A 149 1.41 20.76 -3.94
N HIS A 150 0.32 20.05 -3.68
CA HIS A 150 -1.06 20.47 -3.94
C HIS A 150 -1.90 20.39 -2.66
N PRO A 151 -2.64 21.45 -2.26
CA PRO A 151 -3.52 21.38 -1.10
C PRO A 151 -4.67 20.40 -1.30
N ILE A 152 -4.90 19.50 -0.34
CA ILE A 152 -6.00 18.53 -0.33
C ILE A 152 -6.91 18.74 0.89
N THR A 153 -8.08 18.10 0.91
CA THR A 153 -9.10 18.34 1.94
C THR A 153 -8.76 17.70 3.29
N CYS A 154 -8.17 16.51 3.30
CA CYS A 154 -7.66 15.80 4.47
C CYS A 154 -6.70 14.69 4.02
N ASP A 155 -6.30 13.79 4.92
CA ASP A 155 -5.45 12.66 4.58
C ASP A 155 -6.06 11.76 3.50
N VAL A 156 -5.21 11.04 2.78
CA VAL A 156 -5.59 10.12 1.73
C VAL A 156 -5.98 8.76 2.34
N ILE A 157 -7.07 8.17 1.83
CA ILE A 157 -7.43 6.78 2.12
C ILE A 157 -6.36 5.89 1.49
N THR A 158 -5.60 5.15 2.29
CA THR A 158 -4.48 4.28 1.86
C THR A 158 -3.38 5.01 1.09
N ALA A 159 -3.45 5.14 -0.23
CA ALA A 159 -2.37 5.69 -1.06
C ALA A 159 -2.93 6.48 -2.26
N PRO A 160 -2.15 7.41 -2.84
CA PRO A 160 -2.42 7.95 -4.18
C PRO A 160 -2.16 6.91 -5.28
N ILE A 161 -2.87 6.99 -6.40
CA ILE A 161 -2.70 6.11 -7.57
C ILE A 161 -2.12 6.93 -8.72
N ILE A 162 -1.08 6.40 -9.37
CA ILE A 162 -0.41 7.09 -10.47
C ILE A 162 -0.57 6.29 -11.75
N GLN A 163 -1.23 6.90 -12.73
CA GLN A 163 -1.51 6.23 -13.99
C GLN A 163 -1.68 7.27 -15.10
N ASP A 164 -1.11 6.98 -16.28
CA ASP A 164 -1.29 7.79 -17.50
C ASP A 164 -0.95 9.28 -17.29
N GLY A 165 0.09 9.58 -16.52
CA GLY A 165 0.53 10.95 -16.21
C GLY A 165 -0.36 11.71 -15.23
N LEU A 166 -1.27 11.02 -14.55
CA LEU A 166 -2.20 11.59 -13.58
C LEU A 166 -2.00 10.96 -12.20
N VAL A 167 -2.33 11.72 -11.16
CA VAL A 167 -2.36 11.29 -9.75
C VAL A 167 -3.78 11.36 -9.26
N TYR A 168 -4.31 10.24 -8.79
CA TYR A 168 -5.65 10.12 -8.22
C TYR A 168 -5.57 9.85 -6.72
N ALA A 169 -6.39 10.54 -5.94
CA ALA A 169 -6.40 10.32 -4.49
C ALA A 169 -7.80 10.52 -3.90
N SER A 170 -8.30 9.53 -3.17
CA SER A 170 -9.48 9.69 -2.31
C SER A 170 -9.03 10.17 -0.95
N CYS A 171 -9.55 11.30 -0.50
CA CYS A 171 -9.35 11.80 0.86
C CYS A 171 -10.35 11.13 1.82
N MET A 172 -9.99 11.02 3.10
CA MET A 172 -10.82 10.39 4.14
C MET A 172 -12.18 11.08 4.37
N ASP A 173 -12.39 12.26 3.81
CA ASP A 173 -13.66 12.97 3.84
C ASP A 173 -14.56 12.71 2.63
N GLY A 174 -14.13 11.82 1.73
CA GLY A 174 -14.87 11.39 0.54
C GLY A 174 -14.54 12.18 -0.73
N THR A 175 -13.73 13.23 -0.62
CA THR A 175 -13.29 14.02 -1.78
C THR A 175 -12.27 13.25 -2.60
N VAL A 176 -12.45 13.16 -3.91
CA VAL A 176 -11.50 12.56 -4.84
C VAL A 176 -10.85 13.65 -5.68
N PHE A 177 -9.54 13.59 -5.80
CA PHE A 177 -8.72 14.49 -6.62
C PHE A 177 -8.14 13.74 -7.82
N CYS A 178 -8.00 14.47 -8.92
CA CYS A 178 -7.11 14.12 -10.03
C CYS A 178 -6.20 15.30 -10.31
N LEU A 179 -4.89 15.05 -10.25
CA LEU A 179 -3.84 16.04 -10.48
C LEU A 179 -2.94 15.59 -11.63
N ALA A 180 -2.32 16.54 -12.32
CA ALA A 180 -1.25 16.23 -13.25
C ALA A 180 0.00 15.75 -12.49
N ALA A 181 0.58 14.62 -12.89
CA ALA A 181 1.69 14.01 -12.18
C ALA A 181 3.00 14.80 -12.30
N ASP A 182 3.14 15.60 -13.36
CA ASP A 182 4.34 16.36 -13.66
C ASP A 182 4.49 17.61 -12.79
N ASN A 183 3.38 18.34 -12.54
CA ASN A 183 3.39 19.66 -11.91
C ASN A 183 2.38 19.83 -10.75
N GLY A 184 1.52 18.85 -10.49
CA GLY A 184 0.54 18.90 -9.39
C GLY A 184 -0.66 19.82 -9.65
N GLU A 185 -0.87 20.28 -10.88
CA GLU A 185 -2.04 21.05 -11.28
C GLU A 185 -3.30 20.20 -11.12
N ARG A 186 -4.34 20.77 -10.51
CA ARG A 186 -5.61 20.06 -10.33
C ARG A 186 -6.36 20.01 -11.65
N ILE A 187 -6.48 18.80 -12.17
CA ILE A 187 -7.31 18.49 -13.34
C ILE A 187 -8.79 18.53 -12.93
N TRP A 188 -9.14 17.88 -11.83
CA TRP A 188 -10.47 17.99 -11.21
C TRP A 188 -10.45 17.59 -9.73
N GLN A 189 -11.51 17.98 -9.03
CA GLN A 189 -11.79 17.58 -7.65
C GLN A 189 -13.30 17.40 -7.49
N ARG A 190 -13.74 16.32 -6.84
CA ARG A 190 -15.16 16.02 -6.65
C ARG A 190 -15.40 15.41 -5.27
N ASP A 191 -16.46 15.84 -4.59
CA ASP A 191 -17.00 15.06 -3.47
C ASP A 191 -17.74 13.84 -4.04
N MET A 192 -17.04 12.71 -4.11
CA MET A 192 -17.63 11.44 -4.54
C MET A 192 -18.16 10.63 -3.36
N ARG A 193 -18.08 11.16 -2.13
CA ARG A 193 -18.35 10.43 -0.90
C ARG A 193 -17.62 9.08 -0.87
N ALA A 194 -16.39 9.05 -1.37
CA ALA A 194 -15.61 7.82 -1.55
C ALA A 194 -15.28 7.16 -0.20
N THR A 195 -15.41 5.83 -0.12
CA THR A 195 -15.08 5.01 1.06
C THR A 195 -13.87 4.11 0.83
N SER A 196 -13.21 4.24 -0.32
CA SER A 196 -11.98 3.54 -0.70
C SER A 196 -11.08 4.42 -1.56
N ALA A 197 -9.82 4.01 -1.68
CA ALA A 197 -8.92 4.54 -2.70
C ALA A 197 -9.40 4.18 -4.12
N PRO A 198 -9.19 5.07 -5.11
CA PRO A 198 -9.72 4.85 -6.45
C PRO A 198 -8.96 3.76 -7.20
N THR A 199 -9.70 3.00 -8.00
CA THR A 199 -9.14 2.13 -9.04
C THR A 199 -9.33 2.81 -10.38
N VAL A 200 -8.27 2.86 -11.18
CA VAL A 200 -8.27 3.59 -12.45
C VAL A 200 -7.98 2.62 -13.58
N VAL A 201 -8.87 2.56 -14.58
CA VAL A 201 -8.68 1.72 -15.76
C VAL A 201 -9.16 2.49 -16.97
N ALA A 202 -8.29 2.65 -17.97
CA ALA A 202 -8.61 3.33 -19.23
C ALA A 202 -9.28 4.70 -19.06
N GLY A 203 -8.80 5.51 -18.11
CA GLY A 203 -9.35 6.84 -17.79
C GLY A 203 -10.68 6.83 -17.02
N GLU A 204 -11.21 5.66 -16.66
CA GLU A 204 -12.37 5.53 -15.78
C GLU A 204 -11.92 5.37 -14.32
N VAL A 205 -12.58 6.09 -13.41
CA VAL A 205 -12.31 6.04 -11.97
C VAL A 205 -13.43 5.28 -11.26
N PHE A 206 -13.05 4.26 -10.49
CA PHE A 206 -13.95 3.42 -9.72
C PHE A 206 -13.68 3.62 -8.22
N VAL A 207 -14.75 3.87 -7.45
CA VAL A 207 -14.69 3.95 -6.00
C VAL A 207 -15.90 3.26 -5.37
N SER A 208 -15.72 2.78 -4.15
CA SER A 208 -16.85 2.56 -3.25
C SER A 208 -17.30 3.90 -2.67
N GLN A 209 -18.60 4.08 -2.45
CA GLN A 209 -19.25 5.35 -2.08
C GLN A 209 -20.22 5.15 -0.93
N ARG A 210 -20.16 6.01 0.09
CA ARG A 210 -21.14 6.06 1.18
C ARG A 210 -22.48 6.62 0.68
N HIS A 211 -23.56 5.89 0.96
CA HIS A 211 -24.93 6.33 0.72
C HIS A 211 -25.80 6.15 1.98
N ASP A 212 -26.23 7.25 2.58
CA ASP A 212 -27.12 7.26 3.73
C ASP A 212 -28.58 7.39 3.26
N ASP A 213 -29.37 6.32 3.36
CA ASP A 213 -30.79 6.32 2.97
C ASP A 213 -31.69 6.45 4.22
N PRO A 214 -32.50 7.53 4.35
CA PRO A 214 -33.36 7.75 5.52
C PRO A 214 -34.39 6.65 5.83
N GLY A 215 -34.65 5.71 4.92
CA GLY A 215 -35.53 4.56 5.15
C GLY A 215 -34.83 3.20 5.15
N ARG A 216 -33.65 3.09 4.54
CA ARG A 216 -32.91 1.83 4.39
C ARG A 216 -31.63 1.75 5.23
N GLY A 217 -31.23 2.85 5.86
CA GLY A 217 -30.01 2.97 6.66
C GLY A 217 -28.76 3.17 5.80
N LEU A 218 -27.60 3.07 6.44
CA LEU A 218 -26.30 3.22 5.79
C LEU A 218 -26.04 2.08 4.79
N ARG A 219 -25.78 2.47 3.53
CA ARG A 219 -25.42 1.61 2.40
C ARG A 219 -24.12 2.06 1.76
N GLU A 220 -23.54 1.16 0.98
CA GLU A 220 -22.39 1.42 0.13
C GLU A 220 -22.76 1.17 -1.33
N ARG A 221 -22.33 2.05 -2.22
CA ARG A 221 -22.45 1.91 -3.67
C ARG A 221 -21.08 1.72 -4.29
N TRP A 222 -21.02 1.05 -5.43
CA TRP A 222 -19.85 1.08 -6.29
C TRP A 222 -20.19 1.95 -7.48
N VAL A 223 -19.35 2.96 -7.72
CA VAL A 223 -19.59 3.95 -8.75
C VAL A 223 -18.41 4.01 -9.70
N ARG A 224 -18.71 4.35 -10.95
CA ARG A 224 -17.75 4.64 -12.00
C ARG A 224 -17.93 6.07 -12.45
N GLN A 225 -16.83 6.79 -12.61
CA GLN A 225 -16.81 8.10 -13.24
C GLN A 225 -15.92 8.04 -14.48
N ARG A 226 -16.50 8.42 -15.62
CA ARG A 226 -15.74 8.60 -16.86
C ARG A 226 -15.15 10.00 -16.89
N TYR A 227 -13.86 10.07 -17.16
CA TYR A 227 -13.19 11.33 -17.38
C TYR A 227 -12.68 11.40 -18.82
N ALA A 228 -13.13 12.41 -19.56
CA ALA A 228 -12.50 12.77 -20.83
C ALA A 228 -11.24 13.59 -20.48
N PRO A 229 -10.02 13.14 -20.81
CA PRO A 229 -8.83 13.94 -20.58
C PRO A 229 -8.98 15.30 -21.28
N PRO A 230 -8.49 16.40 -20.68
CA PRO A 230 -8.59 17.71 -21.31
C PRO A 230 -7.85 17.66 -22.64
N LYS A 231 -8.44 18.24 -23.70
CA LYS A 231 -7.86 18.28 -25.06
C LYS A 231 -6.48 18.96 -25.16
N ASN A 232 -6.00 19.56 -24.07
CA ASN A 232 -4.75 20.33 -24.00
C ASN A 232 -3.65 19.70 -23.13
N VAL A 233 -3.73 18.43 -22.75
CA VAL A 233 -2.54 17.72 -22.22
C VAL A 233 -1.66 17.30 -23.39
N SER A 234 -1.21 18.28 -24.17
CA SER A 234 -0.09 18.10 -25.09
C SER A 234 1.19 18.21 -24.28
N ALA A 235 2.09 17.24 -24.43
CA ALA A 235 3.49 17.34 -24.06
C ALA A 235 4.13 18.55 -24.76
N GLN A 236 3.97 19.74 -24.19
CA GLN A 236 4.71 20.93 -24.58
C GLN A 236 5.58 21.32 -23.40
N GLY A 237 6.87 21.02 -23.56
CA GLY A 237 7.91 21.45 -22.63
C GLY A 237 7.92 22.96 -22.41
N PRO A 238 8.60 23.42 -21.35
CA PRO A 238 8.48 24.80 -20.89
C PRO A 238 9.26 25.73 -21.82
N ALA A 239 8.58 26.27 -22.83
CA ALA A 239 9.17 27.29 -23.70
C ALA A 239 8.13 28.29 -24.22
N GLN A 240 7.27 28.85 -23.36
CA GLN A 240 6.62 30.13 -23.65
C GLN A 240 5.93 30.79 -22.43
N GLN A 241 6.70 31.09 -21.39
CA GLN A 241 6.28 32.13 -20.43
C GLN A 241 7.49 32.86 -19.83
N ARG A 242 8.35 33.38 -20.71
CA ARG A 242 9.29 34.45 -20.35
C ARG A 242 8.80 35.76 -20.92
N LYS A 243 8.05 36.51 -20.11
CA LYS A 243 8.07 37.99 -20.02
C LYS A 243 6.95 38.44 -19.09
N LYS A 244 7.26 38.59 -17.80
CA LYS A 244 6.83 39.70 -16.92
C LYS A 244 7.34 39.47 -15.49
N ASP A 245 8.66 39.61 -15.31
CA ASP A 245 9.22 39.95 -14.01
C ASP A 245 9.63 41.41 -14.02
N LYS A 246 8.82 42.25 -13.38
CA LYS A 246 9.22 43.48 -12.68
C LYS A 246 8.10 43.87 -11.71
N ALA A 247 8.21 43.45 -10.45
CA ALA A 247 8.03 44.28 -9.26
C ALA A 247 7.98 43.39 -8.01
N VAL A 248 8.93 43.62 -7.11
CA VAL A 248 8.93 43.14 -5.72
C VAL A 248 7.85 43.91 -4.96
N GLY A 249 6.96 43.19 -4.26
CA GLY A 249 6.00 43.79 -3.34
C GLY A 249 4.87 42.85 -2.92
N GLN A 250 4.90 42.42 -1.65
CA GLN A 250 3.80 41.88 -0.83
C GLN A 250 2.77 40.95 -1.53
N GLN A 251 2.85 39.65 -1.21
CA GLN A 251 1.80 38.68 -1.59
C GLN A 251 0.48 39.03 -0.86
N PRO A 252 -0.66 39.17 -1.58
CA PRO A 252 -1.94 39.37 -0.95
C PRO A 252 -2.46 38.04 -0.41
N THR A 253 -3.01 38.08 0.81
CA THR A 253 -3.87 37.06 1.39
C THR A 253 -5.11 36.88 0.52
N GLN A 254 -5.06 35.98 -0.46
CA GLN A 254 -6.25 35.59 -1.22
C GLN A 254 -7.13 34.70 -0.35
N ARG A 255 -8.23 35.29 0.11
CA ARG A 255 -9.41 34.61 0.62
C ARG A 255 -9.89 33.63 -0.47
N ILE A 256 -9.81 32.33 -0.22
CA ILE A 256 -10.39 31.31 -1.09
C ILE A 256 -11.91 31.44 -0.98
N THR A 257 -12.55 32.10 -1.95
CA THR A 257 -13.98 31.94 -2.17
C THR A 257 -14.19 30.71 -3.04
N GLU A 258 -14.82 29.69 -2.43
CA GLU A 258 -15.38 28.52 -3.11
C GLU A 258 -16.32 28.96 -4.22
N THR A 259 -15.87 28.93 -5.47
CA THR A 259 -16.75 28.81 -6.64
C THR A 259 -15.98 28.05 -7.70
N ASP A 260 -16.52 26.88 -8.06
CA ASP A 260 -16.01 25.97 -9.09
C ASP A 260 -16.10 26.67 -10.46
N PRO A 261 -15.05 26.72 -11.29
CA PRO A 261 -15.20 27.18 -12.66
C PRO A 261 -16.08 26.16 -13.40
N GLU A 262 -17.26 26.60 -13.81
CA GLU A 262 -18.24 25.79 -14.53
C GLU A 262 -17.67 25.21 -15.84
N THR A 263 -17.83 23.89 -15.94
CA THR A 263 -18.09 23.09 -17.14
C THR A 263 -17.01 22.96 -18.22
N THR A 264 -16.48 21.74 -18.34
CA THR A 264 -16.36 21.11 -19.66
C THR A 264 -16.53 19.58 -19.52
N GLU A 265 -17.58 19.09 -20.16
CA GLU A 265 -18.12 17.71 -20.22
C GLU A 265 -18.65 17.09 -18.91
N LEU A 266 -19.93 16.68 -18.97
CA LEU A 266 -20.65 15.92 -17.96
C LEU A 266 -19.90 14.62 -17.65
N SER A 267 -19.07 14.61 -16.61
CA SER A 267 -18.63 13.36 -16.00
C SER A 267 -19.84 12.74 -15.30
N LEU A 268 -20.59 11.91 -15.99
CA LEU A 268 -21.70 11.18 -15.40
C LEU A 268 -21.12 10.14 -14.43
N THR A 269 -21.41 10.31 -13.14
CA THR A 269 -21.19 9.25 -12.15
C THR A 269 -22.25 8.18 -12.36
N GLU A 270 -21.82 7.00 -12.78
CA GLU A 270 -22.66 5.83 -12.95
C GLU A 270 -22.63 5.00 -11.67
N VAL A 271 -23.80 4.73 -11.09
CA VAL A 271 -23.91 3.74 -10.00
C VAL A 271 -23.93 2.36 -10.64
N LEU A 272 -22.86 1.60 -10.42
CA LEU A 272 -22.74 0.24 -10.92
C LEU A 272 -23.53 -0.72 -10.03
N TYR A 273 -23.41 -0.58 -8.71
CA TYR A 273 -24.06 -1.47 -7.76
C TYR A 273 -24.39 -0.73 -6.46
N GLU A 274 -25.50 -1.09 -5.83
CA GLU A 274 -25.86 -0.65 -4.47
C GLU A 274 -25.98 -1.88 -3.58
N CYS A 275 -25.18 -1.93 -2.51
CA CYS A 275 -25.25 -3.02 -1.54
C CYS A 275 -26.63 -2.99 -0.87
N PRO A 276 -27.41 -4.09 -0.91
CA PRO A 276 -28.73 -4.11 -0.31
C PRO A 276 -28.69 -4.23 1.21
N GLU A 277 -27.53 -4.55 1.82
CA GLU A 277 -27.37 -4.76 3.26
C GLU A 277 -26.88 -3.53 4.01
N PHE A 278 -27.15 -3.49 5.32
CA PHE A 278 -26.62 -2.45 6.20
C PHE A 278 -25.10 -2.55 6.31
N CYS A 279 -24.42 -1.47 5.95
CA CYS A 279 -22.96 -1.41 5.89
C CYS A 279 -22.37 -1.05 7.27
N ALA A 280 -22.48 -1.98 8.22
CA ALA A 280 -21.98 -1.83 9.60
C ALA A 280 -20.50 -1.44 9.69
N HIS A 281 -19.70 -1.76 8.66
CA HIS A 281 -18.27 -1.44 8.61
C HIS A 281 -17.98 0.05 8.39
N LEU A 282 -18.98 0.83 7.99
CA LEU A 282 -18.94 2.30 7.86
C LEU A 282 -19.71 3.00 8.99
N ASP A 283 -20.35 2.25 9.89
CA ASP A 283 -21.13 2.79 10.99
C ASP A 283 -20.29 2.86 12.28
N LEU A 284 -19.98 4.08 12.71
CA LEU A 284 -19.09 4.30 13.85
C LEU A 284 -19.66 3.74 15.15
N ASP A 285 -20.96 3.90 15.38
CA ASP A 285 -21.60 3.49 16.62
C ASP A 285 -21.71 1.97 16.75
N THR A 286 -21.92 1.27 15.63
CA THR A 286 -21.79 -0.20 15.58
C THR A 286 -20.35 -0.61 15.88
N LYS A 287 -19.36 0.02 15.25
CA LYS A 287 -17.94 -0.32 15.46
C LYS A 287 -17.50 -0.09 16.90
N ARG A 288 -17.95 0.97 17.57
CA ARG A 288 -17.63 1.28 18.97
C ARG A 288 -18.00 0.18 19.96
N GLN A 289 -18.91 -0.71 19.59
CA GLN A 289 -19.38 -1.82 20.44
C GLN A 289 -18.54 -3.11 20.28
N THR A 290 -17.58 -3.12 19.35
CA THR A 290 -16.82 -4.31 18.97
C THR A 290 -15.60 -4.57 19.86
N ALA A 291 -15.04 -5.78 19.77
CA ALA A 291 -13.75 -6.08 20.38
C ALA A 291 -12.59 -5.37 19.66
N GLU A 292 -12.66 -5.26 18.34
CA GLU A 292 -11.64 -4.62 17.49
C GLU A 292 -11.48 -3.14 17.85
N TYR A 293 -12.59 -2.45 18.08
CA TYR A 293 -12.55 -1.04 18.48
C TYR A 293 -11.82 -0.82 19.81
N ARG A 294 -12.03 -1.72 20.77
CA ARG A 294 -11.28 -1.69 22.04
C ARG A 294 -9.79 -1.95 21.84
N GLN A 295 -9.42 -2.78 20.87
CA GLN A 295 -8.00 -2.98 20.52
C GLN A 295 -7.40 -1.70 19.93
N TYR A 296 -8.10 -1.01 19.02
CA TYR A 296 -7.63 0.28 18.50
C TYR A 296 -7.42 1.31 19.62
N MET A 297 -8.33 1.37 20.60
CA MET A 297 -8.14 2.25 21.77
C MET A 297 -6.88 1.93 22.58
N VAL A 298 -6.59 0.64 22.79
CA VAL A 298 -5.38 0.20 23.49
C VAL A 298 -4.14 0.56 22.67
N MET A 299 -4.16 0.31 21.36
CA MET A 299 -3.03 0.62 20.47
C MET A 299 -2.74 2.12 20.43
N ASP A 300 -3.75 2.96 20.24
CA ASP A 300 -3.64 4.42 20.27
C ASP A 300 -3.05 4.89 21.62
N THR A 301 -3.52 4.33 22.74
CA THR A 301 -3.02 4.69 24.08
C THR A 301 -1.53 4.34 24.24
N LEU A 302 -1.09 3.21 23.67
CA LEU A 302 0.30 2.75 23.77
C LEU A 302 1.29 3.66 23.03
N VAL A 303 0.83 4.37 21.99
CA VAL A 303 1.64 5.35 21.24
C VAL A 303 1.34 6.79 21.65
N GLY A 304 0.56 7.00 22.72
CA GLY A 304 0.32 8.31 23.32
C GLY A 304 -0.96 9.04 22.86
N PHE A 305 -1.81 8.43 22.06
CA PHE A 305 -3.09 8.99 21.64
C PHE A 305 -4.23 8.59 22.59
N SER A 306 -4.75 9.57 23.34
CA SER A 306 -6.05 9.43 24.03
C SER A 306 -7.22 9.85 23.12
N VAL A 307 -6.96 10.82 22.24
CA VAL A 307 -7.82 11.31 21.17
C VAL A 307 -6.93 11.53 19.95
N GLY A 308 -7.45 11.24 18.76
CA GLY A 308 -6.70 11.51 17.54
C GLY A 308 -6.48 13.02 17.32
N PRO A 309 -5.37 13.41 16.67
CA PRO A 309 -5.00 14.81 16.52
C PRO A 309 -6.00 15.58 15.65
N ALA A 310 -6.05 16.90 15.86
CA ALA A 310 -6.94 17.78 15.09
C ALA A 310 -6.70 17.69 13.57
N ALA A 311 -5.43 17.49 13.17
CA ALA A 311 -5.05 17.31 11.77
C ALA A 311 -5.77 16.12 11.11
N ALA A 312 -6.01 15.01 11.82
CA ALA A 312 -6.69 13.83 11.27
C ALA A 312 -8.19 14.04 11.01
N LYS A 313 -8.80 15.13 11.50
CA LYS A 313 -10.21 15.51 11.27
C LYS A 313 -11.22 14.41 11.61
N PHE A 314 -10.99 13.63 12.67
CA PHE A 314 -11.78 12.46 13.03
C PHE A 314 -13.28 12.70 13.27
N SER A 315 -13.71 13.92 13.59
CA SER A 315 -15.15 14.24 13.65
C SER A 315 -15.85 14.08 12.30
N ARG A 316 -15.18 14.44 11.19
CA ARG A 316 -15.70 14.26 9.83
C ARG A 316 -15.45 12.84 9.33
N VAL A 317 -14.25 12.32 9.53
CA VAL A 317 -13.87 10.95 9.12
C VAL A 317 -14.73 9.90 9.82
N GLY A 318 -15.04 10.08 11.11
CA GLY A 318 -15.90 9.17 11.87
C GLY A 318 -17.32 9.10 11.30
N LYS A 319 -17.88 10.24 10.87
CA LYS A 319 -19.20 10.29 10.23
C LYS A 319 -19.21 9.68 8.83
N HIS A 320 -18.09 9.71 8.12
CA HIS A 320 -17.98 9.25 6.73
C HIS A 320 -17.53 7.79 6.62
N LEU A 321 -16.41 7.43 7.24
CA LEU A 321 -15.79 6.10 7.15
C LEU A 321 -16.06 5.20 8.36
N GLY A 322 -16.70 5.71 9.41
CA GLY A 322 -16.83 4.97 10.67
C GLY A 322 -15.49 4.78 11.38
N VAL A 323 -14.56 5.74 11.26
CA VAL A 323 -13.20 5.68 11.82
C VAL A 323 -12.90 6.94 12.64
N ASP A 324 -12.55 6.77 13.91
CA ASP A 324 -12.19 7.87 14.82
C ASP A 324 -10.94 7.58 15.69
N ARG A 325 -10.14 6.58 15.29
CA ARG A 325 -8.90 6.15 15.95
C ARG A 325 -7.72 6.19 14.99
N VAL A 326 -6.54 6.47 15.51
CA VAL A 326 -5.30 6.60 14.71
C VAL A 326 -4.91 5.25 14.13
N SER A 327 -4.82 4.21 14.97
CA SER A 327 -4.54 2.84 14.53
C SER A 327 -5.60 2.27 13.58
N ALA A 328 -6.87 2.66 13.74
CA ALA A 328 -7.92 2.25 12.82
C ALA A 328 -7.81 2.94 11.46
N ALA A 329 -7.39 4.22 11.43
CA ALA A 329 -7.12 4.95 10.20
C ALA A 329 -5.87 4.43 9.48
N TRP A 330 -4.82 4.07 10.25
CA TRP A 330 -3.62 3.39 9.76
C TRP A 330 -3.94 2.11 8.98
N GLY A 331 -4.88 1.31 9.48
CA GLY A 331 -5.31 0.07 8.83
C GLY A 331 -6.52 0.16 7.92
N PHE A 332 -7.04 1.36 7.64
CA PHE A 332 -8.25 1.48 6.83
C PHE A 332 -7.96 1.34 5.34
N GLN A 333 -8.45 0.26 4.72
CA GLN A 333 -8.33 0.03 3.27
C GLN A 333 -9.64 0.21 2.50
N GLY A 334 -10.77 0.21 3.20
CA GLY A 334 -12.10 0.28 2.60
C GLY A 334 -12.41 -0.88 1.64
N SER A 335 -13.56 -0.76 0.98
CA SER A 335 -14.05 -1.71 -0.02
C SER A 335 -13.52 -1.40 -1.42
N ARG A 336 -12.18 -1.31 -1.55
CA ARG A 336 -11.51 -0.94 -2.81
C ARG A 336 -11.91 -1.90 -3.94
N PRO A 337 -12.54 -1.41 -5.03
CA PRO A 337 -12.84 -2.24 -6.19
C PRO A 337 -11.57 -2.66 -6.93
N CYS A 338 -11.54 -3.87 -7.47
CA CYS A 338 -10.51 -4.32 -8.41
C CYS A 338 -11.16 -4.54 -9.78
N VAL A 339 -10.63 -3.90 -10.82
CA VAL A 339 -11.14 -4.05 -12.19
C VAL A 339 -10.18 -4.90 -12.98
N TYR A 340 -10.68 -5.98 -13.57
CA TYR A 340 -9.90 -6.93 -14.35
C TYR A 340 -10.74 -7.55 -15.47
N GLN A 341 -10.19 -7.59 -16.69
CA GLN A 341 -10.83 -8.19 -17.88
C GLN A 341 -12.31 -7.82 -18.07
N GLY A 342 -12.65 -6.52 -17.97
CA GLY A 342 -14.01 -6.03 -18.17
C GLY A 342 -14.98 -6.36 -17.02
N ARG A 343 -14.45 -6.71 -15.85
CA ARG A 343 -15.24 -7.02 -14.65
C ARG A 343 -14.73 -6.25 -13.45
N LEU A 344 -15.63 -6.06 -12.48
CA LEU A 344 -15.34 -5.44 -11.20
C LEU A 344 -15.54 -6.45 -10.08
N TYR A 345 -14.51 -6.61 -9.26
CA TYR A 345 -14.47 -7.44 -8.07
C TYR A 345 -14.38 -6.54 -6.85
N ALA A 346 -15.31 -6.66 -5.93
CA ALA A 346 -15.26 -5.86 -4.70
C ALA A 346 -15.93 -6.60 -3.55
N ALA A 347 -15.37 -6.39 -2.35
CA ALA A 347 -15.94 -6.90 -1.12
C ALA A 347 -16.55 -5.76 -0.32
N SER A 348 -17.79 -5.91 0.12
CA SER A 348 -18.48 -4.98 1.01
C SER A 348 -19.11 -5.74 2.16
N GLY A 349 -18.66 -5.43 3.38
CA GLY A 349 -18.97 -6.22 4.57
C GLY A 349 -18.57 -7.69 4.42
N ARG A 350 -19.58 -8.58 4.42
CA ARG A 350 -19.37 -10.04 4.37
C ARG A 350 -19.33 -10.64 2.96
N TYR A 351 -19.69 -9.88 1.92
CA TYR A 351 -19.86 -10.43 0.58
C TYR A 351 -18.75 -9.95 -0.36
N LEU A 352 -18.16 -10.89 -1.10
CA LEU A 352 -17.40 -10.63 -2.32
C LEU A 352 -18.33 -10.78 -3.53
N ARG A 353 -18.26 -9.86 -4.48
CA ARG A 353 -19.07 -9.92 -5.70
C ARG A 353 -18.23 -9.62 -6.94
N CYS A 354 -18.65 -10.21 -8.06
CA CYS A 354 -18.13 -9.90 -9.38
C CYS A 354 -19.25 -9.33 -10.26
N LEU A 355 -18.99 -8.23 -10.95
CA LEU A 355 -19.94 -7.53 -11.81
C LEU A 355 -19.38 -7.39 -13.24
N PRO A 356 -20.22 -7.44 -14.27
CA PRO A 356 -19.80 -7.12 -15.63
C PRO A 356 -19.75 -5.59 -15.83
N LEU A 357 -18.73 -5.07 -16.52
CA LEU A 357 -18.60 -3.61 -16.78
C LEU A 357 -19.17 -3.14 -18.13
N HIS A 358 -19.37 -4.05 -19.10
CA HIS A 358 -19.74 -3.69 -20.47
C HIS A 358 -21.19 -4.01 -20.90
N ASP A 359 -21.98 -4.68 -20.04
CA ASP A 359 -23.25 -5.27 -20.49
C ASP A 359 -24.51 -4.44 -20.16
N GLY A 360 -24.37 -3.22 -19.61
CA GLY A 360 -25.52 -2.39 -19.20
C GLY A 360 -26.42 -3.02 -18.10
N LYS A 361 -26.01 -4.15 -17.53
CA LYS A 361 -26.68 -4.89 -16.45
C LYS A 361 -26.09 -4.58 -15.07
N ALA A 362 -25.50 -3.39 -14.90
CA ALA A 362 -24.55 -3.11 -13.83
C ALA A 362 -25.05 -3.52 -12.42
N ASN A 363 -26.34 -3.52 -12.11
CA ASN A 363 -26.84 -3.84 -10.76
C ASN A 363 -26.91 -5.34 -10.37
N LYS A 364 -26.66 -6.30 -11.27
CA LYS A 364 -26.71 -7.74 -10.91
C LYS A 364 -25.31 -8.36 -10.98
N PRO A 365 -24.76 -8.86 -9.85
CA PRO A 365 -23.52 -9.60 -9.85
C PRO A 365 -23.60 -10.83 -10.78
N LEU A 366 -22.52 -11.11 -11.51
CA LEU A 366 -22.32 -12.40 -12.20
C LEU A 366 -22.34 -13.53 -11.17
N TRP A 367 -21.66 -13.30 -10.04
CA TRP A 367 -21.68 -14.16 -8.87
C TRP A 367 -21.47 -13.33 -7.60
N GLN A 368 -21.91 -13.89 -6.47
CA GLN A 368 -21.71 -13.36 -5.12
C GLN A 368 -21.33 -14.51 -4.20
N PHE A 369 -20.36 -14.28 -3.32
CA PHE A 369 -19.92 -15.23 -2.31
C PHE A 369 -20.00 -14.61 -0.91
N ASP A 370 -20.60 -15.34 0.03
CA ASP A 370 -20.61 -14.99 1.44
C ASP A 370 -19.34 -15.52 2.12
N LEU A 371 -18.41 -14.61 2.39
CA LEU A 371 -17.11 -14.90 3.00
C LEU A 371 -17.24 -15.44 4.44
N TYR A 372 -18.42 -15.32 5.05
CA TYR A 372 -18.67 -15.68 6.44
C TYR A 372 -19.79 -16.72 6.59
N ARG A 373 -20.17 -17.41 5.52
CA ARG A 373 -21.25 -18.42 5.56
C ARG A 373 -21.01 -19.51 6.61
N ASP A 374 -19.75 -19.85 6.83
CA ASP A 374 -19.31 -20.92 7.74
C ASP A 374 -18.72 -20.38 9.06
N ALA A 375 -18.80 -19.07 9.29
CA ALA A 375 -18.21 -18.40 10.45
C ALA A 375 -19.26 -18.16 11.54
N ASP A 376 -18.91 -18.43 12.80
CA ASP A 376 -19.71 -18.02 13.96
C ASP A 376 -19.43 -16.55 14.31
N ILE A 377 -20.06 -15.65 13.55
CA ILE A 377 -19.91 -14.20 13.72
C ILE A 377 -20.55 -13.72 15.04
N ALA A 378 -21.63 -14.38 15.48
CA ALA A 378 -22.43 -13.94 16.62
C ALA A 378 -21.64 -14.00 17.93
N SER A 379 -20.82 -15.05 18.11
CA SER A 379 -19.97 -15.17 19.29
C SER A 379 -18.73 -14.28 19.22
N ALA A 380 -18.23 -13.98 18.02
CA ALA A 380 -16.93 -13.33 17.81
C ALA A 380 -16.93 -11.80 17.98
N ARG A 381 -18.10 -11.15 18.05
CA ARG A 381 -18.28 -9.70 18.37
C ARG A 381 -17.45 -8.74 17.48
N PHE A 382 -17.27 -9.10 16.21
CA PHE A 382 -16.65 -8.25 15.20
C PHE A 382 -17.65 -7.84 14.11
N VAL A 383 -17.32 -6.80 13.35
CA VAL A 383 -18.03 -6.45 12.11
C VAL A 383 -17.41 -7.21 10.94
N PRO A 384 -18.17 -8.07 10.22
CA PRO A 384 -17.66 -8.78 9.05
C PRO A 384 -17.07 -7.83 8.02
N THR A 385 -15.80 -8.01 7.69
CA THR A 385 -15.03 -7.21 6.75
C THR A 385 -13.96 -8.05 6.10
N ALA A 386 -13.68 -7.76 4.84
CA ALA A 386 -12.65 -8.44 4.09
C ALA A 386 -11.58 -7.46 3.63
N THR A 387 -10.42 -7.99 3.30
CA THR A 387 -9.38 -7.21 2.62
C THR A 387 -9.86 -6.79 1.23
N PRO A 388 -9.26 -5.77 0.60
CA PRO A 388 -9.37 -5.61 -0.85
C PRO A 388 -9.03 -6.93 -1.56
N PRO A 389 -9.75 -7.31 -2.63
CA PRO A 389 -9.44 -8.53 -3.37
C PRO A 389 -8.14 -8.37 -4.15
N VAL A 390 -7.36 -9.44 -4.25
CA VAL A 390 -6.28 -9.59 -5.22
C VAL A 390 -6.86 -10.40 -6.38
N VAL A 391 -6.80 -9.85 -7.59
CA VAL A 391 -7.29 -10.55 -8.79
C VAL A 391 -6.13 -10.69 -9.77
N LEU A 392 -5.75 -11.92 -10.06
CA LEU A 392 -4.72 -12.24 -11.04
C LEU A 392 -5.05 -13.56 -11.73
N HIS A 393 -4.86 -13.61 -13.05
CA HIS A 393 -5.24 -14.75 -13.87
C HIS A 393 -6.72 -15.15 -13.68
N ASP A 394 -6.99 -16.38 -13.26
CA ASP A 394 -8.28 -16.96 -12.96
C ASP A 394 -8.59 -17.01 -11.45
N HIS A 395 -7.76 -16.37 -10.62
CA HIS A 395 -7.85 -16.43 -9.17
C HIS A 395 -8.21 -15.07 -8.54
N VAL A 396 -9.08 -15.14 -7.53
CA VAL A 396 -9.34 -14.06 -6.58
C VAL A 396 -8.91 -14.51 -5.20
N PHE A 397 -7.91 -13.84 -4.63
CA PHE A 397 -7.48 -14.04 -3.26
C PHE A 397 -8.06 -12.97 -2.35
N ILE A 398 -8.61 -13.38 -1.20
CA ILE A 398 -9.22 -12.45 -0.25
C ILE A 398 -9.13 -12.98 1.18
N GLY A 399 -8.76 -12.10 2.10
CA GLY A 399 -8.69 -12.38 3.54
C GLY A 399 -9.89 -11.83 4.30
N THR A 400 -10.24 -12.43 5.44
CA THR A 400 -11.28 -11.94 6.34
C THR A 400 -10.74 -11.65 7.74
N VAL A 401 -11.44 -10.80 8.49
CA VAL A 401 -11.11 -10.60 9.91
C VAL A 401 -11.37 -11.83 10.80
N ALA A 402 -12.04 -12.87 10.28
CA ALA A 402 -12.16 -14.17 10.97
C ALA A 402 -10.90 -15.05 10.79
N GLY A 403 -9.94 -14.62 9.97
CA GLY A 403 -8.69 -15.35 9.71
C GLY A 403 -8.78 -16.35 8.55
N ASP A 404 -9.81 -16.23 7.71
CA ASP A 404 -9.95 -17.03 6.50
C ASP A 404 -9.25 -16.37 5.32
N LEU A 405 -8.39 -17.12 4.64
CA LEU A 405 -7.91 -16.82 3.29
C LEU A 405 -8.65 -17.70 2.29
N PHE A 406 -9.30 -17.08 1.31
CA PHE A 406 -9.94 -17.78 0.21
C PHE A 406 -9.16 -17.59 -1.09
N CYS A 407 -9.14 -18.64 -1.91
CA CYS A 407 -8.90 -18.55 -3.34
C CYS A 407 -10.17 -18.95 -4.08
N ILE A 408 -10.66 -18.05 -4.93
CA ILE A 408 -11.95 -18.17 -5.62
C ILE A 408 -11.71 -18.05 -7.11
N HIS A 409 -12.34 -18.91 -7.91
CA HIS A 409 -12.27 -18.83 -9.36
C HIS A 409 -12.96 -17.54 -9.84
N ALA A 410 -12.21 -16.69 -10.55
CA ALA A 410 -12.60 -15.33 -10.90
C ALA A 410 -13.86 -15.27 -11.80
N ASP A 411 -14.14 -16.33 -12.59
CA ASP A 411 -15.32 -16.37 -13.45
C ASP A 411 -16.59 -16.89 -12.80
N THR A 412 -16.45 -17.84 -11.88
CA THR A 412 -17.59 -18.64 -11.42
C THR A 412 -17.96 -18.31 -9.97
N GLY A 413 -17.04 -17.73 -9.21
CA GLY A 413 -17.21 -17.55 -7.77
C GLY A 413 -17.05 -18.86 -6.97
N GLU A 414 -16.58 -19.93 -7.61
CA GLU A 414 -16.30 -21.20 -6.95
C GLU A 414 -15.08 -21.08 -6.05
N VAL A 415 -15.20 -21.54 -4.80
CA VAL A 415 -14.07 -21.61 -3.87
C VAL A 415 -13.17 -22.76 -4.28
N LEU A 416 -11.98 -22.43 -4.80
CA LEU A 416 -10.97 -23.43 -5.18
C LEU A 416 -10.31 -24.02 -3.92
N TRP A 417 -10.01 -23.16 -2.95
CA TRP A 417 -9.56 -23.58 -1.64
C TRP A 417 -9.77 -22.49 -0.58
N ARG A 418 -9.69 -22.90 0.68
CA ARG A 418 -9.76 -22.05 1.87
C ARG A 418 -8.68 -22.49 2.86
N VAL A 419 -7.99 -21.52 3.47
CA VAL A 419 -7.02 -21.74 4.54
C VAL A 419 -7.42 -20.90 5.76
N GLN A 420 -7.39 -21.50 6.94
CA GLN A 420 -7.64 -20.79 8.20
C GLN A 420 -6.32 -20.49 8.92
N VAL A 421 -5.91 -19.22 8.98
CA VAL A 421 -4.64 -18.82 9.61
C VAL A 421 -4.77 -18.50 11.11
N GLY A 422 -6.00 -18.53 11.65
CA GLY A 422 -6.30 -18.42 13.09
C GLY A 422 -6.07 -17.03 13.70
N GLU A 423 -5.74 -16.03 12.87
CA GLU A 423 -5.50 -14.64 13.26
C GLU A 423 -6.20 -13.73 12.24
N PRO A 424 -6.75 -12.56 12.64
CA PRO A 424 -7.46 -11.69 11.70
C PRO A 424 -6.58 -11.24 10.54
N ILE A 425 -7.11 -11.30 9.32
CA ILE A 425 -6.45 -10.78 8.11
C ILE A 425 -7.12 -9.45 7.78
N SER A 426 -6.43 -8.34 8.09
CA SER A 426 -6.95 -6.98 7.93
C SER A 426 -6.30 -6.22 6.77
N TYR A 427 -5.22 -6.75 6.19
CA TYR A 427 -4.42 -6.14 5.14
C TYR A 427 -4.48 -6.94 3.83
N GLN A 428 -4.48 -6.25 2.69
CA GLN A 428 -4.48 -6.93 1.38
C GLN A 428 -3.27 -7.88 1.30
N PRO A 429 -3.47 -9.15 0.90
CA PRO A 429 -2.34 -10.04 0.65
C PRO A 429 -1.49 -9.58 -0.53
N ALA A 430 -0.23 -9.99 -0.57
CA ALA A 430 0.60 -9.91 -1.78
C ALA A 430 0.73 -11.30 -2.40
N VAL A 431 0.84 -11.40 -3.72
CA VAL A 431 0.92 -12.69 -4.43
C VAL A 431 2.08 -12.66 -5.41
N ALA A 432 3.06 -13.53 -5.16
CA ALA A 432 4.24 -13.68 -5.99
C ALA A 432 4.80 -15.09 -5.86
N TYR A 433 5.53 -15.55 -6.88
CA TYR A 433 6.28 -16.81 -6.83
C TYR A 433 5.42 -18.04 -6.44
N GLY A 434 4.16 -18.08 -6.88
CA GLY A 434 3.21 -19.14 -6.56
C GLY A 434 2.79 -19.16 -5.08
N ARG A 435 2.89 -18.03 -4.38
CA ARG A 435 2.57 -17.90 -2.95
C ARG A 435 1.72 -16.67 -2.67
N VAL A 436 0.79 -16.82 -1.73
CA VAL A 436 0.08 -15.71 -1.09
C VAL A 436 0.77 -15.36 0.22
N TYR A 437 1.22 -14.12 0.34
CA TYR A 437 1.80 -13.55 1.55
C TYR A 437 0.71 -12.83 2.35
N VAL A 438 0.38 -13.38 3.52
CA VAL A 438 -0.76 -12.98 4.34
C VAL A 438 -0.27 -12.35 5.65
N PRO A 439 -0.28 -11.01 5.74
CA PRO A 439 -0.06 -10.32 7.01
C PRO A 439 -1.28 -10.43 7.93
N THR A 440 -1.07 -10.59 9.23
CA THR A 440 -2.15 -10.66 10.22
C THR A 440 -2.14 -9.48 11.18
N ALA A 441 -3.30 -9.21 11.78
CA ALA A 441 -3.46 -8.18 12.81
C ALA A 441 -2.72 -8.52 14.13
N SER A 442 -2.20 -9.74 14.26
CA SER A 442 -1.54 -10.26 15.48
C SER A 442 -0.02 -10.41 15.33
N GLY A 443 0.56 -9.88 14.25
CA GLY A 443 2.02 -9.86 14.04
C GLY A 443 2.60 -11.11 13.40
N SER A 444 1.78 -11.95 12.78
CA SER A 444 2.26 -13.07 11.97
C SER A 444 2.21 -12.75 10.49
N LEU A 445 3.19 -13.26 9.76
CA LEU A 445 3.20 -13.31 8.30
C LEU A 445 3.20 -14.77 7.87
N TYR A 446 2.27 -15.14 7.01
CA TYR A 446 2.22 -16.45 6.38
C TYR A 446 2.62 -16.30 4.92
N ALA A 447 3.30 -17.30 4.36
CA ALA A 447 3.36 -17.51 2.92
C ALA A 447 2.74 -18.87 2.62
N ILE A 448 1.67 -18.88 1.85
CA ILE A 448 0.89 -20.08 1.53
C ILE A 448 1.08 -20.36 0.04
N GLU A 449 1.54 -21.56 -0.28
CA GLU A 449 1.68 -22.01 -1.67
C GLU A 449 0.28 -22.16 -2.29
N THR A 450 0.07 -21.53 -3.44
CA THR A 450 -1.25 -21.50 -4.08
C THR A 450 -1.61 -22.80 -4.77
N GLY A 451 -0.61 -23.64 -5.06
CA GLY A 451 -0.72 -24.81 -5.92
C GLY A 451 -0.59 -24.50 -7.42
N SER A 452 -0.51 -23.22 -7.80
CA SER A 452 -0.27 -22.77 -9.18
C SER A 452 1.00 -21.93 -9.24
N GLY A 453 2.02 -22.45 -9.95
CA GLY A 453 3.27 -21.71 -10.17
C GLY A 453 3.11 -20.44 -11.01
N GLY A 454 1.95 -20.24 -11.64
CA GLY A 454 1.60 -19.04 -12.39
C GLY A 454 1.07 -17.89 -11.54
N ASP A 455 0.79 -18.09 -10.24
CA ASP A 455 0.31 -17.01 -9.38
C ASP A 455 1.46 -16.08 -9.00
N ASP A 456 1.69 -15.10 -9.87
CA ASP A 456 2.76 -14.11 -9.73
C ASP A 456 2.32 -12.75 -10.25
N GLY A 457 2.71 -11.68 -9.56
CA GLY A 457 2.58 -10.31 -10.06
C GLY A 457 1.74 -9.32 -9.25
N TRP A 458 1.23 -9.70 -8.07
CA TRP A 458 0.67 -8.75 -7.10
C TRP A 458 1.69 -8.45 -6.01
N TYR A 459 2.73 -7.69 -6.35
CA TYR A 459 3.95 -7.57 -5.55
C TYR A 459 3.81 -6.67 -4.32
N MET A 460 2.76 -5.87 -4.21
CA MET A 460 2.52 -4.97 -3.08
C MET A 460 1.05 -4.56 -3.04
N TRP A 461 0.68 -3.72 -2.07
CA TRP A 461 -0.68 -3.18 -2.00
C TRP A 461 -1.04 -2.49 -3.33
N GLY A 462 -2.21 -2.79 -3.91
CA GLY A 462 -2.60 -2.26 -5.22
C GLY A 462 -1.78 -2.80 -6.41
N ALA A 463 -1.20 -4.00 -6.27
CA ALA A 463 -0.41 -4.77 -7.25
C ALA A 463 1.03 -4.28 -7.50
N ASN A 464 1.24 -2.97 -7.61
CA ASN A 464 2.54 -2.37 -7.93
C ASN A 464 2.76 -1.05 -7.19
N ALA A 465 3.92 -0.43 -7.37
CA ALA A 465 4.33 0.77 -6.63
C ALA A 465 3.47 2.01 -6.93
N ALA A 466 2.75 2.01 -8.05
CA ALA A 466 1.83 3.06 -8.46
C ALA A 466 0.36 2.73 -8.10
N HIS A 467 0.12 1.57 -7.50
CA HIS A 467 -1.18 1.11 -6.99
C HIS A 467 -2.30 1.02 -8.03
N THR A 468 -1.98 0.60 -9.26
CA THR A 468 -2.94 0.61 -10.38
C THR A 468 -3.81 -0.65 -10.49
N ASN A 469 -3.60 -1.66 -9.62
CA ASN A 469 -4.13 -3.02 -9.79
C ASN A 469 -3.69 -3.70 -11.10
N ALA A 470 -2.70 -3.16 -11.80
CA ALA A 470 -2.15 -3.75 -13.02
C ALA A 470 -1.06 -4.77 -12.66
N VAL A 471 -1.11 -5.94 -13.30
CA VAL A 471 -0.03 -6.94 -13.28
C VAL A 471 0.60 -7.03 -14.67
N GLU A 472 1.91 -7.20 -14.75
CA GLU A 472 2.64 -7.31 -16.03
C GLU A 472 2.11 -8.48 -16.89
N GLY A 473 2.03 -8.28 -18.21
CA GLY A 473 1.48 -9.26 -19.15
C GLY A 473 -0.05 -9.26 -19.27
N GLN A 474 -0.77 -8.48 -18.46
CA GLN A 474 -2.24 -8.37 -18.50
C GLN A 474 -2.77 -7.29 -19.47
N PHE A 475 -1.88 -6.46 -20.02
CA PHE A 475 -2.19 -5.49 -21.08
C PHE A 475 -1.34 -5.83 -22.31
N GLU A 476 -1.94 -5.81 -23.51
CA GLU A 476 -1.16 -5.88 -24.75
C GLU A 476 -0.05 -4.82 -24.69
N ARG A 477 1.15 -5.14 -25.20
CA ARG A 477 2.36 -4.29 -25.16
C ARG A 477 2.17 -2.83 -25.63
N SER A 478 1.02 -2.49 -26.19
CA SER A 478 0.61 -1.13 -26.56
C SER A 478 0.09 -0.27 -25.39
N HIS A 479 -0.23 -0.86 -24.23
CA HIS A 479 -0.86 -0.17 -23.08
C HIS A 479 -0.15 -0.45 -21.75
N VAL A 480 1.17 -0.62 -21.74
CA VAL A 480 1.93 -0.44 -20.49
C VAL A 480 1.75 1.02 -20.08
N PRO A 481 1.19 1.33 -18.89
CA PRO A 481 1.07 2.71 -18.44
C PRO A 481 2.48 3.32 -18.41
N GLN A 482 2.76 4.24 -19.33
CA GLN A 482 4.03 4.92 -19.34
C GLN A 482 3.96 6.05 -18.32
N CYS A 483 4.79 5.98 -17.28
CA CYS A 483 5.01 7.11 -16.40
C CYS A 483 5.58 8.27 -17.24
N PRO A 484 5.14 9.51 -17.04
CA PRO A 484 5.74 10.64 -17.73
C PRO A 484 7.23 10.73 -17.38
N PRO A 485 8.11 11.06 -18.34
CA PRO A 485 9.53 11.20 -18.06
C PRO A 485 9.75 12.24 -16.95
N ALA A 486 10.82 12.05 -16.17
CA ALA A 486 11.29 13.08 -15.24
C ALA A 486 11.47 14.42 -15.99
N PRO A 487 11.26 15.58 -15.35
CA PRO A 487 11.45 16.87 -16.01
C PRO A 487 12.89 16.97 -16.52
N PRO A 488 13.13 17.64 -17.67
CA PRO A 488 14.44 17.69 -18.33
C PRO A 488 15.55 18.33 -17.49
N ASP A 489 15.21 18.95 -16.35
CA ASP A 489 16.16 19.62 -15.45
C ASP A 489 16.81 18.67 -14.44
N VAL A 490 16.45 17.37 -14.44
CA VAL A 490 17.18 16.33 -13.71
C VAL A 490 18.27 15.78 -14.64
N GLN A 491 19.38 16.51 -14.76
CA GLN A 491 20.57 15.97 -15.43
C GLN A 491 21.12 14.79 -14.63
N PHE A 492 20.91 13.60 -15.17
CA PHE A 492 21.52 12.36 -14.70
C PHE A 492 23.03 12.39 -14.95
N GLY A 493 23.81 12.61 -13.89
CA GLY A 493 25.22 12.22 -13.86
C GLY A 493 25.33 10.71 -13.75
N LEU A 494 25.06 9.97 -14.82
CA LEU A 494 25.17 8.50 -14.88
C LEU A 494 26.62 7.99 -14.78
N GLU A 495 27.61 8.87 -14.68
CA GLU A 495 29.03 8.52 -14.56
C GLU A 495 29.53 8.36 -13.11
N SER A 496 28.81 8.81 -12.08
CA SER A 496 29.32 8.80 -10.69
C SER A 496 28.98 7.55 -9.86
N LEU A 497 28.18 6.62 -10.38
CA LEU A 497 27.84 5.35 -9.71
C LEU A 497 28.60 4.13 -10.26
N LEU A 498 29.25 4.26 -11.41
CA LEU A 498 30.07 3.18 -12.00
C LEU A 498 31.51 3.15 -11.44
N GLU A 499 32.07 4.28 -11.00
CA GLU A 499 33.45 4.31 -10.47
C GLU A 499 33.59 3.81 -9.02
N ALA A 500 32.52 3.83 -8.21
CA ALA A 500 32.56 3.30 -6.84
C ALA A 500 32.39 1.76 -6.76
N GLY A 501 32.02 1.09 -7.85
CA GLY A 501 31.75 -0.35 -7.90
C GLY A 501 32.81 -1.21 -8.62
N LEU A 502 33.67 -0.61 -9.44
CA LEU A 502 34.58 -1.36 -10.34
C LEU A 502 36.06 -1.34 -9.94
N ALA A 503 36.45 -0.65 -8.87
CA ALA A 503 37.85 -0.64 -8.39
C ALA A 503 38.30 -1.91 -7.63
N ARG A 504 37.59 -3.04 -7.74
CA ARG A 504 37.99 -4.32 -7.12
C ARG A 504 38.07 -5.53 -8.06
N LEU A 505 37.87 -5.36 -9.35
CA LEU A 505 37.83 -6.50 -10.28
C LEU A 505 38.61 -6.29 -11.58
N PHE A 506 39.83 -5.73 -11.55
CA PHE A 506 40.83 -5.97 -12.60
C PHE A 506 42.26 -5.82 -12.05
N ARG A 507 42.83 -6.92 -11.56
CA ARG A 507 44.26 -7.19 -11.71
C ARG A 507 44.39 -8.60 -12.24
N SER A 508 44.50 -8.73 -13.55
CA SER A 508 45.11 -9.90 -14.19
C SER A 508 45.89 -9.46 -15.42
N GLY A 509 46.99 -10.18 -15.63
CA GLY A 509 47.98 -10.00 -16.70
C GLY A 509 49.35 -9.69 -16.09
N ASP A 510 50.38 -10.52 -16.20
CA ASP A 510 50.57 -11.72 -17.01
C ASP A 510 51.93 -12.34 -16.62
N ARG A 511 52.07 -13.68 -16.70
CA ARG A 511 53.26 -14.46 -17.13
C ARG A 511 53.30 -15.89 -16.56
N GLY A 512 53.09 -16.86 -17.48
CA GLY A 512 54.07 -17.90 -17.84
C GLY A 512 54.20 -19.16 -16.96
N PRO A 513 54.14 -20.38 -17.55
CA PRO A 513 54.33 -21.65 -16.85
C PRO A 513 55.81 -22.07 -16.83
N ASP A 514 56.23 -22.79 -15.79
CA ASP A 514 57.08 -24.01 -15.86
C ASP A 514 57.62 -24.42 -14.48
N GLU A 515 57.76 -25.75 -14.33
CA GLU A 515 58.63 -26.53 -13.44
C GLU A 515 58.21 -26.90 -11.99
N GLU A 516 58.05 -28.23 -11.84
CA GLU A 516 58.28 -29.15 -10.71
C GLU A 516 58.87 -28.59 -9.40
N PHE A 517 58.32 -29.03 -8.25
CA PHE A 517 59.03 -29.95 -7.32
C PHE A 517 58.13 -30.35 -6.12
N GLU A 518 58.28 -31.61 -5.70
CA GLU A 518 57.73 -32.23 -4.49
C GLU A 518 58.21 -31.54 -3.18
N GLU A 519 57.41 -31.59 -2.11
CA GLU A 519 57.67 -32.41 -0.91
C GLU A 519 56.82 -31.98 0.32
N GLN A 520 56.06 -32.96 0.82
CA GLN A 520 55.99 -33.40 2.22
C GLN A 520 55.41 -32.55 3.38
N LEU A 521 54.50 -33.26 4.06
CA LEU A 521 54.35 -33.49 5.51
C LEU A 521 53.29 -32.71 6.29
N ALA A 522 52.43 -33.53 6.92
CA ALA A 522 51.30 -33.22 7.77
C ALA A 522 51.71 -33.08 9.26
N PRO A 523 50.80 -33.16 10.26
CA PRO A 523 50.48 -32.05 11.16
C PRO A 523 50.97 -32.28 12.61
N LYS A 524 50.91 -31.25 13.47
CA LYS A 524 51.07 -31.45 14.93
C LYS A 524 49.98 -30.80 15.78
N ARG A 525 49.56 -31.63 16.73
CA ARG A 525 48.56 -31.52 17.78
C ARG A 525 49.03 -30.70 19.00
N GLU A 526 48.02 -30.21 19.72
CA GLU A 526 47.81 -30.22 21.18
C GLU A 526 48.64 -29.35 22.15
N ARG A 527 47.86 -28.55 22.91
CA ARG A 527 47.61 -28.59 24.38
C ARG A 527 48.20 -27.50 25.29
N ASN A 528 47.31 -27.11 26.22
CA ASN A 528 47.52 -26.74 27.65
C ASN A 528 47.97 -25.29 27.93
N LEU A 529 47.49 -24.51 28.91
CA LEU A 529 46.70 -24.63 30.17
C LEU A 529 46.05 -23.22 30.45
N LEU A 530 44.81 -23.06 30.93
CA LEU A 530 44.25 -23.12 32.30
C LEU A 530 44.63 -21.97 33.29
N ASN A 531 43.57 -21.47 33.96
CA ASN A 531 43.44 -20.65 35.19
C ASN A 531 43.36 -19.12 35.06
N ALA A 532 42.61 -18.37 35.87
CA ALA A 532 41.40 -18.51 36.72
C ALA A 532 41.27 -17.17 37.50
N HIS A 533 40.04 -16.80 37.89
CA HIS A 533 39.65 -15.81 38.93
C HIS A 533 39.88 -14.31 38.66
N ALA A 534 39.17 -13.37 39.28
CA ALA A 534 37.83 -13.20 39.86
C ALA A 534 37.77 -11.75 40.41
N HIS A 535 36.55 -11.22 40.52
CA HIS A 535 36.11 -10.13 41.40
C HIS A 535 36.31 -8.63 41.04
N THR A 536 35.13 -8.03 40.97
CA THR A 536 34.65 -6.64 41.22
C THR A 536 35.24 -5.95 42.46
N PRO A 537 35.12 -4.62 42.56
CA PRO A 537 33.88 -3.99 43.10
C PRO A 537 32.95 -3.40 42.06
#